data_AF-A0A7W8V4A3-F1
#
_entry.id   AF-A0A7W8V4A3-F1
#
_cell.length_a   1.000
_cell.length_b   1.000
_cell.length_c   1.000
_cell.angle_alpha   90.00
_cell.angle_beta   90.00
_cell.angle_gamma   90.00
#
_symmetry.space_group_name_H-M   'P 1'
#
loop_
_entity.id
_entity.type
_entity.pdbx_description
1 polymer ?
#
loop_
_entity_poly.entity_id
_entity_poly.type
_entity_poly.pdbx_seq_one_letter_code
_entity_poly.pdbx_strand_id
1 'polypeptide(L)' 'MSKVYWIAAYRAVYEQGLQERTIVIEFDSLEQAIATHDGSAYQAALKALGDGADRDIRIIEAS' A
#
# COMPACT_ATOMS: atom_id res chain seq x y z
N MET A 1 14.64 7.22 -0.71
CA MET A 1 13.71 7.69 -1.77
C MET A 1 12.82 6.51 -2.11
N SER A 2 11.52 6.56 -1.80
CA SER A 2 10.63 5.40 -1.93
C SER A 2 10.43 5.01 -3.40
N LYS A 3 10.52 3.71 -3.68
CA LYS A 3 10.33 3.14 -5.02
C LYS A 3 9.05 2.32 -5.04
N VAL A 4 8.18 2.59 -6.02
CA VAL A 4 7.03 1.74 -6.32
C VAL A 4 7.50 0.68 -7.30
N TYR A 5 7.47 -0.58 -6.89
CA TYR A 5 8.01 -1.67 -7.72
C TYR A 5 6.97 -2.25 -8.68
N TRP A 6 5.71 -2.37 -8.24
CA TRP A 6 4.68 -3.03 -9.04
C TRP A 6 3.30 -2.43 -8.78
N ILE A 7 2.58 -2.17 -9.88
CA ILE A 7 1.13 -1.96 -9.89
C ILE A 7 0.60 -2.91 -10.96
N ALA A 8 -0.12 -3.95 -10.55
CA ALA A 8 -0.67 -4.93 -11.47
C ALA A 8 -2.10 -5.32 -11.09
N ALA A 9 -2.91 -5.65 -12.10
CA ALA A 9 -4.13 -6.42 -11.91
C ALA A 9 -3.76 -7.91 -11.93
N TYR A 10 -4.17 -8.67 -10.91
CA TYR A 10 -3.81 -10.07 -10.82
C TYR A 10 -4.41 -10.90 -11.95
N ARG A 11 -3.59 -11.76 -12.55
CA ARG A 11 -4.01 -12.75 -13.55
C ARG A 11 -4.48 -14.08 -12.94
N ALA A 12 -4.05 -14.37 -11.71
CA ALA A 12 -4.44 -15.55 -10.95
C ALA A 12 -4.49 -15.18 -9.47
N VAL A 13 -5.45 -15.75 -8.75
CA VAL A 13 -5.70 -15.53 -7.33
C VAL A 13 -6.05 -16.88 -6.71
N TYR A 14 -5.56 -17.12 -5.50
CA TYR A 14 -5.66 -18.42 -4.83
C TYR A 14 -6.28 -18.25 -3.43
N GLU A 15 -6.82 -19.36 -2.90
CA GLU A 15 -7.47 -19.47 -1.59
C GLU A 15 -8.49 -18.35 -1.31
N GLN A 16 -8.17 -17.43 -0.38
CA GLN A 16 -9.03 -16.32 0.05
C GLN A 16 -8.56 -14.97 -0.54
N GLY A 17 -7.66 -14.98 -1.51
CA GLY A 17 -7.22 -13.77 -2.18
C GLY A 17 -8.36 -13.10 -2.95
N LEU A 18 -8.32 -11.77 -3.03
CA LEU A 18 -9.23 -10.99 -3.88
C LEU A 18 -8.54 -10.64 -5.20
N GLN A 19 -9.28 -10.70 -6.30
CA GLN A 19 -8.79 -10.30 -7.63
C GLN A 19 -8.85 -8.80 -7.82
N GLU A 20 -8.13 -8.07 -6.98
CA GLU A 20 -8.10 -6.62 -6.93
C GLU A 20 -6.71 -6.08 -7.23
N ARG A 21 -6.56 -4.76 -7.31
CA ARG A 21 -5.24 -4.15 -7.53
C ARG A 21 -4.40 -4.30 -6.27
N THR A 22 -3.14 -4.69 -6.42
CA THR A 22 -2.15 -4.59 -5.33
C THR A 22 -0.95 -3.78 -5.76
N ILE A 23 -0.43 -3.03 -4.80
CA ILE A 23 0.71 -2.14 -4.94
C ILE A 23 1.74 -2.55 -3.89
N VAL A 24 2.98 -2.74 -4.32
CA VAL A 24 4.12 -2.98 -3.42
C VAL A 24 5.07 -1.79 -3.51
N ILE A 25 5.37 -1.20 -2.35
CA ILE A 25 6.26 -0.05 -2.20
C ILE A 25 7.38 -0.47 -1.26
N GLU A 26 8.64 -0.28 -1.69
CA GLU A 26 9.80 -0.51 -0.84
C GLU A 26 10.28 0.82 -0.24
N PHE A 27 10.68 0.73 1.02
CA PHE A 27 11.26 1.82 1.78
C PHE A 27 12.64 1.41 2.28
N ASP A 28 13.46 2.40 2.59
CA ASP A 28 14.82 2.17 3.08
C ASP A 28 14.81 1.61 4.53
N SER A 29 13.71 1.80 5.27
CA SER A 29 13.48 1.20 6.60
C SER A 29 11.99 1.06 6.95
N LEU A 30 11.69 0.25 7.97
CA LEU A 30 10.33 0.07 8.50
C LEU A 30 9.76 1.37 9.04
N GLU A 31 10.56 2.15 9.77
CA GLU A 31 10.15 3.43 10.35
C GLU A 31 9.77 4.43 9.26
N GLN A 32 10.50 4.43 8.14
CA GLN A 32 10.19 5.30 7.01
C GLN A 32 8.83 4.94 6.38
N ALA A 33 8.52 3.66 6.25
CA ALA A 33 7.23 3.20 5.73
C ALA A 33 6.07 3.62 6.64
N ILE A 34 6.22 3.42 7.95
CA ILE A 34 5.23 3.81 8.97
C ILE A 34 5.04 5.33 8.96
N ALA A 35 6.12 6.10 9.02
CA ALA A 35 6.06 7.57 9.01
C ALA A 35 5.42 8.12 7.73
N THR A 36 5.58 7.43 6.60
CA THR A 36 4.92 7.80 5.34
C THR A 36 3.41 7.61 5.42
N HIS A 37 2.94 6.49 5.97
CA HIS A 37 1.52 6.21 6.15
C HIS A 37 0.87 7.15 7.19
N ASP A 38 1.55 7.40 8.30
CA ASP A 38 1.01 8.22 9.39
C ASP A 38 1.17 9.73 9.13
N GLY A 39 1.96 10.09 8.12
CA GLY A 39 2.26 11.47 7.75
C GLY A 39 1.07 12.25 7.20
N SER A 40 1.11 13.57 7.39
CA SER A 40 0.03 14.48 7.01
C SER A 40 -0.36 14.41 5.53
N ALA A 41 0.60 14.18 4.64
CA ALA A 41 0.34 14.06 3.20
C ALA A 41 -0.52 12.83 2.88
N TYR A 42 -0.25 11.68 3.50
CA TYR A 42 -1.05 10.48 3.29
C TYR A 42 -2.44 10.63 3.91
N GLN A 43 -2.53 11.20 5.11
CA GLN A 43 -3.82 11.49 5.75
C GLN A 43 -4.69 12.47 4.93
N ALA A 44 -4.08 13.47 4.30
CA ALA A 44 -4.77 14.35 3.35
C ALA A 44 -5.27 13.58 2.11
N ALA A 45 -4.48 12.63 1.61
CA ALA A 45 -4.90 11.75 0.52
C ALA A 45 -6.07 10.84 0.93
N LEU A 46 -6.09 10.31 2.17
CA LEU A 46 -7.22 9.54 2.70
C LEU A 46 -8.49 10.39 2.75
N LYS A 47 -8.38 11.63 3.22
CA LYS A 47 -9.52 12.55 3.27
C LYS A 47 -10.04 12.87 1.87
N ALA A 48 -9.16 13.05 0.90
CA ALA A 48 -9.55 13.28 -0.49
C ALA A 48 -10.18 12.03 -1.14
N LEU A 49 -9.76 10.83 -0.73
CA LEU A 49 -10.30 9.57 -1.22
C LEU A 49 -11.73 9.30 -0.74
N GLY A 50 -12.06 9.66 0.50
CA GLY A 50 -13.41 9.43 1.06
C GLY A 50 -13.77 7.94 1.08
N ASP A 51 -14.95 7.61 0.58
CA ASP A 51 -15.48 6.25 0.41
C ASP A 51 -15.13 5.63 -0.96
N GLY A 52 -14.19 6.22 -1.70
CA GLY A 52 -13.85 5.81 -3.06
C GLY A 52 -13.15 4.44 -3.18
N ALA A 53 -12.69 3.84 -2.08
CA ALA A 53 -12.12 2.50 -2.07
C ALA A 53 -12.02 1.89 -0.66
N ASP A 54 -12.35 0.59 -0.55
CA ASP A 54 -11.95 -0.26 0.58
C ASP A 54 -10.54 -0.78 0.33
N ARG A 55 -9.65 -0.69 1.33
CA ARG A 55 -8.23 -1.02 1.16
C ARG A 55 -7.69 -1.77 2.37
N ASP A 56 -6.96 -2.85 2.11
CA ASP A 56 -6.07 -3.51 3.06
C ASP A 56 -4.63 -3.02 2.84
N ILE A 57 -3.96 -2.58 3.90
CA ILE A 57 -2.57 -2.11 3.87
C ILE A 57 -1.80 -2.85 4.95
N ARG A 58 -0.65 -3.42 4.56
CA ARG A 58 0.26 -4.10 5.47
C ARG A 58 1.65 -3.50 5.31
N ILE A 59 2.25 -3.13 6.42
CA ILE A 59 3.63 -2.69 6.50
C ILE A 59 4.39 -3.82 7.21
N ILE A 60 5.39 -4.37 6.53
CA ILE A 60 6.18 -5.50 7.03
C ILE A 60 7.67 -5.19 6.88
N GLU A 61 8.48 -5.78 7.75
CA GLU A 61 9.93 -5.83 7.56
C GLU A 61 10.25 -7.03 6.64
N ALA A 62 10.98 -6.77 5.55
CA ALA A 62 11.44 -7.83 4.67
C ALA A 62 12.65 -8.54 5.29
N SER A 63 12.65 -9.87 5.23
CA SER A 63 13.76 -10.72 5.72
C SER A 63 14.94 -10.76 4.76
#